data_AF-A0A5B0R5I6-F1
#
_entry.id   AF-A0A5B0R5I6-F1
#
_cell.length_a   1.000
_cell.length_b   1.000
_cell.length_c   1.000
_cell.angle_alpha   90.00
_cell.angle_beta   90.00
_cell.angle_gamma   90.00
#
_symmetry.space_group_name_H-M   'P 1'
#
loop_
_entity.id
_entity.type
_entity.pdbx_description
1 polymer ?
#
loop_
_entity_poly.entity_id
_entity_poly.type
_entity_poly.pdbx_seq_one_letter_code
_entity_poly.pdbx_strand_id
1 'polypeptide(L)'
;MSDCEKLFKSANVWLEGSEWETVRLGWALYIDGLDDVLKFVVLQTNPTDNLEEKLGLPRVLERNLPLIRLLIPIVKLSRVFFRRFFKFGSHGQPLPPFTEMCSRQLHSLHSLPVSVADRLNILHTMLTNSSIYGEDFIESFVERVRSLLGLFQSSFLDLILGIIPPDNDNYKACFFTWNTQLIIATQNIIELALSYSDNPTYV
;
A
#
# COMPACT_ATOMS: atom_id res chain seq x y z
N MET A 1 -9.25 21.01 -12.66
CA MET A 1 -9.19 21.63 -11.32
C MET A 1 -7.73 21.98 -11.07
N SER A 2 -7.44 23.26 -10.86
CA SER A 2 -6.07 23.76 -10.69
C SER A 2 -5.48 23.25 -9.36
N ASP A 3 -4.16 23.06 -9.27
CA ASP A 3 -3.51 22.68 -8.01
C ASP A 3 -3.73 23.72 -6.90
N CYS A 4 -3.95 24.99 -7.27
CA CYS A 4 -4.30 26.05 -6.34
C CYS A 4 -5.71 25.84 -5.72
N GLU A 5 -6.68 25.37 -6.49
CA GLU A 5 -8.03 25.05 -5.97
C GLU A 5 -7.99 23.86 -5.00
N LYS A 6 -7.13 22.87 -5.24
CA LYS A 6 -6.92 21.74 -4.31
C LYS A 6 -6.39 22.25 -2.97
N LEU A 7 -5.41 23.15 -2.99
CA LEU A 7 -4.80 23.72 -1.79
C LEU A 7 -5.78 24.56 -0.96
N PHE A 8 -6.61 25.41 -1.60
CA PHE A 8 -7.63 26.17 -0.88
C PHE A 8 -8.71 25.26 -0.26
N LYS A 9 -9.15 24.23 -0.98
CA LYS A 9 -10.11 23.25 -0.45
C LYS A 9 -9.51 22.46 0.71
N SER A 10 -8.22 22.12 0.63
CA SER A 10 -7.48 21.54 1.74
C SER A 10 -7.49 22.47 2.96
N ALA A 11 -7.11 23.74 2.81
CA ALA A 11 -7.05 24.68 3.94
C ALA A 11 -8.38 24.80 4.70
N ASN A 12 -9.53 24.86 4.00
CA ASN A 12 -10.83 24.89 4.67
C ASN A 12 -11.14 23.60 5.44
N VAL A 13 -10.81 22.43 4.89
CA VAL A 13 -11.03 21.14 5.59
C VAL A 13 -10.18 21.05 6.85
N TRP A 14 -8.96 21.59 6.84
CA TRP A 14 -8.11 21.63 8.03
C TRP A 14 -8.63 22.57 9.13
N LEU A 15 -9.40 23.60 8.76
CA LEU A 15 -9.93 24.60 9.70
C LEU A 15 -11.31 24.22 10.26
N GLU A 16 -12.17 23.63 9.43
CA GLU A 16 -13.59 23.44 9.74
C GLU A 16 -14.04 21.98 9.67
N GLY A 17 -13.22 21.08 9.13
CA GLY A 17 -13.53 19.66 8.97
C GLY A 17 -13.25 18.82 10.21
N SER A 18 -13.92 17.69 10.30
CA SER A 18 -13.59 16.63 11.26
C SER A 18 -12.17 16.08 11.06
N GLU A 19 -11.61 15.49 12.10
CA GLU A 19 -10.30 14.83 12.02
C GLU A 19 -10.26 13.74 10.92
N TRP A 20 -11.37 13.03 10.71
CA TRP A 20 -11.49 12.05 9.63
C TRP A 20 -11.55 12.68 8.23
N GLU A 21 -12.18 13.84 8.08
CA GLU A 21 -12.17 14.57 6.81
C GLU A 21 -10.76 15.01 6.43
N THR A 22 -9.96 15.42 7.41
CA THR A 22 -8.55 15.73 7.21
C THR A 22 -7.76 14.48 6.75
N VAL A 23 -7.96 13.32 7.40
CA VAL A 23 -7.34 12.06 6.96
C VAL A 23 -7.74 11.69 5.53
N ARG A 24 -9.03 11.78 5.17
CA ARG A 24 -9.51 11.47 3.82
C ARG A 24 -8.95 12.41 2.76
N LEU A 25 -8.80 13.69 3.08
CA LEU A 25 -8.17 14.66 2.20
C LEU A 25 -6.74 14.22 1.88
N GLY A 26 -5.96 13.83 2.89
CA GLY A 26 -4.64 13.23 2.70
C GLY A 26 -4.72 12.03 1.76
N TRP A 27 -5.69 11.15 1.95
CA TRP A 27 -5.83 9.98 1.09
C TRP A 27 -6.13 10.30 -0.37
N ALA A 28 -7.03 11.23 -0.62
CA ALA A 28 -7.37 11.67 -1.98
C ALA A 28 -6.17 12.23 -2.74
N LEU A 29 -5.20 12.85 -2.05
CA LEU A 29 -4.01 13.42 -2.68
C LEU A 29 -3.03 12.35 -3.17
N TYR A 30 -3.03 11.16 -2.57
CA TYR A 30 -1.95 10.19 -2.74
C TYR A 30 -2.39 8.80 -3.21
N ILE A 31 -3.70 8.53 -3.26
CA ILE A 31 -4.21 7.21 -3.70
C ILE A 31 -3.82 6.87 -5.14
N ASP A 32 -3.67 7.89 -6.00
CA ASP A 32 -3.26 7.73 -7.40
C ASP A 32 -1.82 7.19 -7.52
N GLY A 33 -0.95 7.45 -6.53
CA GLY A 33 0.40 6.89 -6.52
C GLY A 33 0.41 5.35 -6.52
N LEU A 34 -0.61 4.71 -5.94
CA LEU A 34 -0.75 3.24 -5.98
C LEU A 34 -1.17 2.72 -7.35
N ASP A 35 -1.89 3.53 -8.14
CA ASP A 35 -2.22 3.19 -9.53
C ASP A 35 -0.94 3.20 -10.40
N ASP A 36 -0.02 4.13 -10.15
CA ASP A 36 1.29 4.17 -10.80
C ASP A 36 2.15 2.94 -10.44
N VAL A 37 2.28 2.61 -9.15
CA VAL A 37 3.00 1.40 -8.71
C VAL A 37 2.43 0.15 -9.39
N LEU A 38 1.10 0.00 -9.42
CA LEU A 38 0.45 -1.15 -10.03
C LEU A 38 0.78 -1.23 -11.53
N LYS A 39 0.74 -0.10 -12.23
CA LYS A 39 1.07 -0.01 -13.65
C LYS A 39 2.52 -0.47 -13.89
N PHE A 40 3.47 0.01 -13.10
CA PHE A 40 4.88 -0.38 -13.24
C PHE A 40 5.11 -1.87 -13.01
N VAL A 41 4.56 -2.43 -11.92
CA VAL A 41 4.72 -3.86 -11.59
C VAL A 41 4.07 -4.75 -12.67
N VAL A 42 2.89 -4.38 -13.19
CA VAL A 42 2.22 -5.16 -14.24
C VAL A 42 2.99 -5.12 -15.56
N LEU A 43 3.43 -3.93 -16.00
CA LEU A 43 4.15 -3.80 -17.27
C LEU A 43 5.41 -4.68 -17.29
N GLN A 44 6.14 -4.75 -16.19
CA GLN A 44 7.35 -5.58 -16.09
C GLN A 44 7.12 -7.10 -16.17
N THR A 45 5.88 -7.56 -16.00
CA THR A 45 5.55 -8.99 -16.16
C THR A 45 5.21 -9.38 -17.60
N ASN A 46 5.08 -8.42 -18.51
CA ASN A 46 4.75 -8.65 -19.91
C ASN A 46 6.02 -8.69 -20.78
N PRO A 47 6.26 -9.80 -21.51
CA PRO A 47 7.47 -9.96 -22.32
C PRO A 47 7.49 -9.15 -23.63
N THR A 48 6.44 -8.37 -23.94
CA THR A 48 6.22 -7.78 -25.27
C THR A 48 6.47 -6.28 -25.37
N ASP A 49 6.78 -5.60 -24.27
CA ASP A 49 7.02 -4.16 -24.29
C ASP A 49 8.52 -3.84 -24.37
N ASN A 50 8.94 -3.00 -25.32
CA ASN A 50 10.21 -2.27 -25.31
C ASN A 50 10.20 -1.27 -24.13
N LEU A 51 10.16 -1.80 -22.90
CA LEU A 51 10.04 -1.07 -21.63
C LEU A 51 11.20 -0.07 -21.42
N GLU A 52 12.41 -0.47 -21.81
CA GLU A 52 13.60 0.38 -21.75
C GLU A 52 13.48 1.56 -22.73
N GLU A 53 13.03 1.32 -23.96
CA GLU A 53 12.92 2.35 -25.00
C GLU A 53 11.75 3.32 -24.75
N LYS A 54 10.64 2.83 -24.18
CA LYS A 54 9.39 3.59 -24.05
C LYS A 54 9.25 4.30 -22.69
N LEU A 55 9.86 3.77 -21.63
CA LEU A 55 9.67 4.22 -20.26
C LEU A 55 10.97 4.41 -19.47
N GLY A 56 12.14 4.05 -20.04
CA GLY A 56 13.43 4.13 -19.34
C GLY A 56 13.52 3.20 -18.13
N LEU A 57 12.69 2.15 -18.07
CA LEU A 57 12.65 1.22 -16.95
C LEU A 57 13.59 0.03 -17.21
N PRO A 58 14.43 -0.36 -16.23
CA PRO A 58 15.31 -1.52 -16.40
C PRO A 58 14.50 -2.79 -16.61
N ARG A 59 14.96 -3.65 -17.53
CA ARG A 59 14.34 -4.95 -17.75
C ARG A 59 14.51 -5.82 -16.49
N VAL A 60 13.40 -6.33 -15.97
CA VAL A 60 13.42 -7.30 -14.87
C VAL A 60 14.09 -8.59 -15.32
N LEU A 61 15.03 -9.09 -14.51
CA LEU A 61 15.66 -10.39 -14.74
C LEU A 61 14.61 -11.50 -14.68
N GLU A 62 14.71 -12.50 -15.56
CA GLU A 62 13.73 -13.60 -15.63
C GLU A 62 13.57 -14.33 -14.30
N ARG A 63 14.67 -14.49 -13.55
CA ARG A 63 14.69 -15.03 -12.18
C ARG A 63 13.78 -14.25 -11.21
N ASN A 64 13.57 -12.96 -11.43
CA ASN A 64 12.85 -12.06 -10.52
C ASN A 64 11.36 -11.95 -10.89
N LEU A 65 10.97 -12.39 -12.10
CA LEU A 65 9.57 -12.36 -12.56
C LEU A 65 8.60 -13.06 -11.60
N PRO A 66 8.92 -14.22 -11.00
CA PRO A 66 8.06 -14.85 -10.00
C PRO A 66 7.77 -13.95 -8.79
N LEU A 67 8.78 -13.27 -8.23
CA LEU A 67 8.60 -12.32 -7.12
C LEU A 67 7.79 -11.08 -7.54
N ILE A 68 8.06 -10.52 -8.72
CA ILE A 68 7.28 -9.39 -9.26
C ILE A 68 5.80 -9.77 -9.43
N ARG A 69 5.51 -10.98 -9.94
CA ARG A 69 4.14 -11.49 -10.07
C ARG A 69 3.44 -11.61 -8.73
N LEU A 70 4.14 -12.03 -7.68
CA LEU A 70 3.60 -12.10 -6.32
C LEU A 70 3.48 -10.71 -5.64
N LEU A 71 4.18 -9.69 -6.13
CA LEU A 71 3.99 -8.30 -5.67
C LEU A 71 2.68 -7.69 -6.19
N ILE A 72 2.22 -8.08 -7.39
CA ILE A 72 0.95 -7.60 -7.98
C ILE A 72 -0.25 -7.72 -7.03
N PRO A 73 -0.56 -8.89 -6.43
CA PRO A 73 -1.70 -9.00 -5.53
C PRO A 73 -1.55 -8.11 -4.28
N ILE A 74 -0.34 -7.91 -3.76
CA ILE A 74 -0.08 -7.03 -2.61
C ILE A 74 -0.42 -5.57 -2.98
N VAL A 75 0.02 -5.09 -4.15
CA VAL A 75 -0.31 -3.74 -4.65
C VAL A 75 -1.81 -3.59 -4.87
N LYS A 76 -2.46 -4.59 -5.49
CA LYS A 76 -3.92 -4.58 -5.71
C LYS A 76 -4.69 -4.54 -4.40
N LEU A 77 -4.31 -5.34 -3.42
CA LEU A 77 -4.93 -5.35 -2.09
C LEU A 77 -4.73 -4.01 -1.38
N SER A 78 -3.53 -3.43 -1.46
CA SER A 78 -3.24 -2.09 -0.94
C SER A 78 -4.20 -1.06 -1.53
N ARG A 79 -4.39 -1.06 -2.84
CA ARG A 79 -5.34 -0.16 -3.53
C ARG A 79 -6.79 -0.42 -3.13
N VAL A 80 -7.20 -1.68 -2.98
CA VAL A 80 -8.56 -2.04 -2.53
C VAL A 80 -8.85 -1.52 -1.13
N PHE A 81 -7.86 -1.58 -0.22
CA PHE A 81 -7.98 -1.03 1.13
C PHE A 81 -8.40 0.45 1.07
N PHE A 82 -7.60 1.29 0.43
CA PHE A 82 -7.90 2.72 0.38
C PHE A 82 -9.20 3.01 -0.37
N ARG A 83 -9.49 2.34 -1.49
CA ARG A 83 -10.76 2.57 -2.22
C ARG A 83 -12.00 2.18 -1.44
N ARG A 84 -11.90 1.18 -0.56
CA ARG A 84 -13.01 0.74 0.29
C ARG A 84 -13.18 1.67 1.49
N PHE A 85 -12.10 2.00 2.19
CA PHE A 85 -12.15 2.83 3.40
C PHE A 85 -12.27 4.33 3.10
N PHE A 86 -11.85 4.81 1.94
CA PHE A 86 -12.07 6.20 1.52
C PHE A 86 -13.56 6.57 1.45
N LYS A 87 -14.42 5.60 1.13
CA LYS A 87 -15.88 5.78 1.07
C LYS A 87 -16.53 5.71 2.46
N PHE A 88 -15.77 5.43 3.51
CA PHE A 88 -16.30 5.44 4.86
C PHE A 88 -16.71 6.87 5.25
N GLY A 89 -17.94 7.02 5.73
CA GLY A 89 -18.51 8.32 6.10
C GLY A 89 -18.79 9.27 4.93
N SER A 90 -18.89 8.80 3.67
CA SER A 90 -19.31 9.63 2.52
C SER A 90 -20.82 9.61 2.25
N HIS A 91 -21.58 8.72 2.91
CA HIS A 91 -23.02 8.52 2.67
C HIS A 91 -23.91 9.11 3.77
N GLY A 92 -23.54 10.28 4.31
CA GLY A 92 -24.36 10.96 5.32
C GLY A 92 -24.38 10.28 6.69
N GLN A 93 -23.45 9.37 6.96
CA GLN A 93 -23.22 8.89 8.32
C GLN A 93 -22.50 10.00 9.11
N PRO A 94 -23.08 10.50 10.22
CA PRO A 94 -22.41 11.47 11.05
C PRO A 94 -21.15 10.83 11.62
N LEU A 95 -20.01 11.37 11.23
CA LEU A 95 -18.75 11.07 11.89
C LEU A 95 -18.64 11.99 13.10
N PRO A 96 -18.12 11.51 14.23
CA PRO A 96 -17.82 12.41 15.33
C PRO A 96 -16.79 13.45 14.84
N PRO A 97 -16.95 14.74 15.22
CA PRO A 97 -16.02 15.79 14.81
C PRO A 97 -14.59 15.53 15.32
N PHE A 98 -14.49 14.85 16.46
CA PHE A 98 -13.26 14.42 17.10
C PHE A 98 -13.27 12.91 17.30
N THR A 99 -12.13 12.29 17.04
CA THR A 99 -11.83 10.89 17.36
C THR A 99 -11.17 10.82 18.73
N GLU A 100 -11.15 9.64 19.36
CA GLU A 100 -10.32 9.43 20.57
C GLU A 100 -8.83 9.22 20.23
N MET A 101 -8.44 9.37 18.96
CA MET A 101 -7.08 9.12 18.51
C MET A 101 -6.14 10.26 18.91
N CYS A 102 -4.91 9.92 19.28
CA CYS A 102 -3.88 10.95 19.44
C CYS A 102 -3.40 11.49 18.08
N SER A 103 -2.81 12.69 18.10
CA SER A 103 -2.29 13.35 16.89
C SER A 103 -1.30 12.49 16.10
N ARG A 104 -0.54 11.61 16.78
CA ARG A 104 0.36 10.67 16.11
C ARG A 104 -0.41 9.66 15.25
N GLN A 105 -1.48 9.07 15.78
CA GLN A 105 -2.29 8.10 15.04
C GLN A 105 -3.00 8.79 13.87
N LEU A 106 -3.54 9.99 14.07
CA LEU A 106 -4.15 10.78 12.99
C LEU A 106 -3.16 11.11 11.88
N HIS A 107 -1.94 11.52 12.24
CA HIS A 107 -0.88 11.78 11.27
C HIS A 107 -0.46 10.53 10.50
N SER A 108 -0.31 9.40 11.20
CA SER A 108 -0.02 8.09 10.58
C SER A 108 -1.10 7.70 9.58
N LEU A 109 -2.39 7.83 9.96
CA LEU A 109 -3.49 7.57 9.03
C LEU A 109 -3.47 8.53 7.85
N HIS A 110 -3.33 9.84 8.07
CA HIS A 110 -3.28 10.84 7.01
C HIS A 110 -2.20 10.54 5.96
N SER A 111 -1.00 10.15 6.41
CA SER A 111 0.16 9.86 5.55
C SER A 111 0.24 8.41 5.05
N LEU A 112 -0.73 7.57 5.40
CA LEU A 112 -0.72 6.13 5.13
C LEU A 112 -0.56 5.79 3.64
N PRO A 113 -1.27 6.41 2.68
CA PRO A 113 -1.14 6.02 1.28
C PRO A 113 0.24 6.30 0.70
N VAL A 114 0.87 7.43 1.07
CA VAL A 114 2.25 7.75 0.69
C VAL A 114 3.20 6.71 1.26
N SER A 115 3.07 6.44 2.56
CA SER A 115 3.91 5.46 3.26
C SER A 115 3.81 4.06 2.63
N VAL A 116 2.61 3.65 2.21
CA VAL A 116 2.39 2.37 1.51
C VAL A 116 2.99 2.40 0.11
N ALA A 117 2.75 3.46 -0.66
CA ALA A 117 3.29 3.60 -2.03
C ALA A 117 4.82 3.57 -2.01
N ASP A 118 5.46 4.29 -1.09
CA ASP A 118 6.91 4.30 -0.92
C ASP A 118 7.46 2.92 -0.60
N ARG A 119 6.83 2.18 0.33
CA ARG A 119 7.23 0.82 0.68
C ARG A 119 7.10 -0.15 -0.50
N LEU A 120 6.02 -0.05 -1.27
CA LEU A 120 5.82 -0.85 -2.46
C LEU A 120 6.85 -0.51 -3.56
N ASN A 121 7.16 0.78 -3.74
CA ASN A 121 8.20 1.22 -4.68
C ASN A 121 9.58 0.72 -4.28
N ILE A 122 9.91 0.70 -2.99
CA ILE A 122 11.17 0.13 -2.51
C ILE A 122 11.22 -1.37 -2.81
N LEU A 123 10.17 -2.14 -2.49
CA LEU A 123 10.10 -3.57 -2.81
C LEU A 123 10.26 -3.81 -4.32
N HIS A 124 9.59 -3.02 -5.14
CA HIS A 124 9.71 -3.07 -6.60
C HIS A 124 11.13 -2.75 -7.09
N THR A 125 11.77 -1.72 -6.52
CA THR A 125 13.14 -1.32 -6.84
C THR A 125 14.15 -2.41 -6.47
N MET A 126 13.97 -3.06 -5.31
CA MET A 126 14.82 -4.18 -4.89
C MET A 126 14.79 -5.35 -5.89
N LEU A 127 13.60 -5.66 -6.43
CA LEU A 127 13.42 -6.76 -7.38
C LEU A 127 13.88 -6.42 -8.81
N THR A 128 14.02 -5.14 -9.13
CA THR A 128 14.43 -4.68 -10.46
C THR A 128 15.93 -4.41 -10.57
N ASN A 129 16.57 -3.96 -9.48
CA ASN A 129 17.98 -3.59 -9.48
C ASN A 129 18.91 -4.71 -8.99
N SER A 130 18.38 -5.78 -8.39
CA SER A 130 19.20 -6.86 -7.86
C SER A 130 19.39 -7.99 -8.87
N SER A 131 20.65 -8.29 -9.18
CA SER A 131 21.04 -9.44 -10.01
C SER A 131 21.38 -10.69 -9.19
N ILE A 132 21.69 -10.54 -7.91
CA ILE A 132 22.11 -11.62 -7.02
C ILE A 132 21.43 -11.45 -5.67
N TYR A 133 20.82 -12.53 -5.19
CA TYR A 133 20.19 -12.59 -3.89
C TYR A 133 21.12 -13.27 -2.88
N GLY A 134 21.84 -12.44 -2.11
CA GLY A 134 22.50 -12.90 -0.89
C GLY A 134 21.54 -12.95 0.29
N GLU A 135 21.97 -13.56 1.39
CA GLU A 135 21.22 -13.66 2.65
C GLU A 135 20.75 -12.28 3.13
N ASP A 136 21.64 -11.28 3.18
CA ASP A 136 21.33 -9.90 3.55
C ASP A 136 20.21 -9.26 2.70
N PHE A 137 20.19 -9.56 1.39
CA PHE A 137 19.16 -9.05 0.50
C PHE A 137 17.81 -9.68 0.85
N ILE A 138 17.79 -11.01 1.02
CA ILE A 138 16.56 -11.76 1.32
C ILE A 138 16.00 -11.34 2.68
N GLU A 139 16.85 -11.21 3.70
CA GLU A 139 16.46 -10.72 5.01
C GLU A 139 15.82 -9.33 4.91
N SER A 140 16.52 -8.36 4.28
CA SER A 140 16.00 -7.00 4.11
C SER A 140 14.69 -6.97 3.32
N PHE A 141 14.55 -7.80 2.28
CA PHE A 141 13.33 -7.89 1.49
C PHE A 141 12.16 -8.41 2.33
N VAL A 142 12.38 -9.50 3.07
CA VAL A 142 11.37 -10.12 3.94
C VAL A 142 10.94 -9.17 5.06
N GLU A 143 11.88 -8.46 5.69
CA GLU A 143 11.59 -7.45 6.70
C GLU A 143 10.69 -6.34 6.14
N ARG A 144 10.95 -5.87 4.92
CA ARG A 144 10.13 -4.82 4.28
C ARG A 144 8.73 -5.29 3.95
N VAL A 145 8.57 -6.54 3.49
CA VAL A 145 7.23 -7.14 3.29
C VAL A 145 6.47 -7.23 4.62
N ARG A 146 7.12 -7.72 5.68
CA ARG A 146 6.51 -7.78 7.03
C ARG A 146 6.16 -6.40 7.58
N SER A 147 7.03 -5.42 7.36
CA SER A 147 6.80 -4.04 7.79
C SER A 147 5.61 -3.40 7.07
N LEU A 148 5.42 -3.71 5.77
CA LEU A 148 4.24 -3.29 5.03
C LEU A 148 2.94 -3.92 5.59
N LEU A 149 2.96 -5.22 5.88
CA LEU A 149 1.82 -5.90 6.52
C LEU A 149 1.50 -5.27 7.88
N GLY A 150 2.51 -5.06 8.72
CA GLY A 150 2.36 -4.45 10.04
C GLY A 150 1.80 -3.03 9.97
N LEU A 151 2.22 -2.22 8.99
CA LEU A 151 1.68 -0.87 8.77
C LEU A 151 0.17 -0.90 8.50
N PHE A 152 -0.31 -1.84 7.70
CA PHE A 152 -1.74 -1.97 7.45
C PHE A 152 -2.52 -2.44 8.68
N GLN A 153 -1.99 -3.41 9.41
CA GLN A 153 -2.65 -3.96 10.59
C GLN A 153 -2.77 -2.94 11.71
N SER A 154 -1.71 -2.16 11.98
CA SER A 154 -1.74 -1.08 12.96
C SER A 154 -2.70 0.04 12.55
N SER A 155 -2.63 0.48 11.29
CA SER A 155 -3.51 1.54 10.78
C SER A 155 -4.98 1.13 10.81
N PHE A 156 -5.27 -0.15 10.57
CA PHE A 156 -6.65 -0.61 10.64
C PHE A 156 -7.17 -0.71 12.08
N LEU A 157 -6.31 -1.07 13.04
CA LEU A 157 -6.68 -1.01 14.44
C LEU A 157 -7.08 0.43 14.84
N ASP A 158 -6.31 1.42 14.40
CA ASP A 158 -6.64 2.83 14.57
C ASP A 158 -8.00 3.20 13.94
N LEU A 159 -8.28 2.70 12.72
CA LEU A 159 -9.58 2.90 12.06
C LEU A 159 -10.75 2.27 12.83
N ILE A 160 -10.61 1.05 13.36
CA ILE A 160 -11.67 0.42 14.17
C ILE A 160 -11.93 1.22 15.43
N LEU A 161 -10.87 1.57 16.16
CA LEU A 161 -11.01 2.16 17.49
C LEU A 161 -11.48 3.62 17.42
N GLY A 162 -11.02 4.37 16.42
CA GLY A 162 -11.26 5.80 16.35
C GLY A 162 -12.38 6.25 15.42
N ILE A 163 -12.70 5.48 14.37
CA ILE A 163 -13.49 5.98 13.23
C ILE A 163 -14.69 5.08 12.88
N ILE A 164 -14.50 3.76 12.85
CA ILE A 164 -15.56 2.82 12.47
C ILE A 164 -16.43 2.54 13.70
N PRO A 165 -17.76 2.78 13.66
CA PRO A 165 -18.65 2.48 14.76
C PRO A 165 -18.58 1.01 15.17
N PRO A 166 -18.73 0.72 16.47
CA PRO A 166 -18.64 -0.63 17.00
C PRO A 166 -19.67 -1.58 16.36
N ASP A 167 -20.84 -1.08 15.96
CA ASP A 167 -21.94 -1.88 15.40
C ASP A 167 -21.83 -2.08 13.88
N ASN A 168 -20.72 -1.64 13.26
CA ASN A 168 -20.56 -1.72 11.81
C ASN A 168 -19.87 -3.03 11.35
N ASP A 169 -20.61 -4.13 11.46
CA ASP A 169 -20.13 -5.48 11.16
C ASP A 169 -19.66 -5.67 9.71
N ASN A 170 -20.25 -4.94 8.76
CA ASN A 170 -19.89 -5.04 7.35
C ASN A 170 -18.45 -4.58 7.07
N TYR A 171 -18.01 -3.48 7.70
CA TYR A 171 -16.63 -3.01 7.54
C TYR A 171 -15.63 -3.93 8.25
N LYS A 172 -15.98 -4.43 9.43
CA LYS A 172 -15.15 -5.42 10.16
C LYS A 172 -14.99 -6.72 9.38
N ALA A 173 -16.07 -7.27 8.85
CA ALA A 173 -16.05 -8.49 8.04
C ALA A 173 -15.23 -8.29 6.75
N CYS A 174 -15.43 -7.17 6.06
CA CYS A 174 -14.62 -6.83 4.90
C CYS A 174 -13.12 -6.79 5.24
N PHE A 175 -12.75 -6.13 6.33
CA PHE A 175 -11.35 -6.06 6.71
C PHE A 175 -10.81 -7.45 7.00
N PHE A 176 -11.54 -8.28 7.74
CA PHE A 176 -11.09 -9.62 8.06
C PHE A 176 -10.78 -10.43 6.79
N THR A 177 -11.67 -10.37 5.80
CA THR A 177 -11.43 -10.96 4.48
C THR A 177 -10.21 -10.36 3.81
N TRP A 178 -10.11 -9.03 3.74
CA TRP A 178 -9.00 -8.33 3.10
C TRP A 178 -7.65 -8.63 3.76
N ASN A 179 -7.58 -8.62 5.09
CA ASN A 179 -6.38 -8.88 5.87
C ASN A 179 -5.93 -10.33 5.70
N THR A 180 -6.86 -11.28 5.67
CA THR A 180 -6.56 -12.68 5.34
C THR A 180 -5.91 -12.79 3.96
N GLN A 181 -6.46 -12.11 2.94
CA GLN A 181 -5.88 -12.10 1.59
C GLN A 181 -4.50 -11.43 1.56
N LEU A 182 -4.30 -10.35 2.32
CA LEU A 182 -3.01 -9.67 2.42
C LEU A 182 -1.97 -10.57 3.08
N ILE A 183 -2.31 -11.22 4.19
CA ILE A 183 -1.44 -12.17 4.90
C ILE A 183 -1.00 -13.27 3.93
N ILE A 184 -1.94 -13.90 3.22
CA ILE A 184 -1.63 -14.95 2.23
C ILE A 184 -0.70 -14.42 1.14
N ALA A 185 -0.98 -13.25 0.57
CA ALA A 185 -0.15 -12.66 -0.47
C ALA A 185 1.28 -12.36 0.02
N THR A 186 1.41 -11.82 1.24
CA THR A 186 2.72 -11.54 1.86
C THR A 186 3.48 -12.81 2.22
N GLN A 187 2.79 -13.86 2.64
CA GLN A 187 3.42 -15.13 2.96
C GLN A 187 3.97 -15.79 1.70
N ASN A 188 3.19 -15.83 0.62
CA ASN A 188 3.61 -16.42 -0.65
C ASN A 188 4.89 -15.77 -1.21
N ILE A 189 5.00 -14.43 -1.15
CA ILE A 189 6.19 -13.73 -1.65
C ILE A 189 7.40 -13.95 -0.74
N ILE A 190 7.20 -14.04 0.59
CA ILE A 190 8.26 -14.33 1.56
C ILE A 190 8.80 -15.74 1.37
N GLU A 191 7.93 -16.74 1.25
CA GLU A 191 8.32 -18.14 1.04
C GLU A 191 9.14 -18.30 -0.24
N LEU A 192 8.71 -17.65 -1.32
CA LEU A 192 9.47 -17.67 -2.58
C LEU A 192 10.84 -16.99 -2.43
N ALA A 193 10.91 -15.84 -1.75
CA ALA A 193 12.17 -15.15 -1.51
C ALA A 193 13.14 -16.02 -0.70
N LEU A 194 12.67 -16.66 0.37
CA LEU A 194 13.48 -17.55 1.21
C LEU A 194 14.02 -18.74 0.41
N SER A 195 13.24 -19.30 -0.51
CA SER A 195 13.69 -20.41 -1.37
C SER A 195 14.91 -20.07 -2.25
N TYR A 196 15.18 -18.78 -2.49
CA TYR A 196 16.37 -18.32 -3.23
C TYR A 196 17.64 -18.33 -2.39
N SER A 197 17.52 -18.33 -1.06
CA SER A 197 18.64 -18.54 -0.13
C SER A 197 19.02 -20.01 -0.02
N ASP A 198 18.02 -20.91 -0.07
CA ASP A 198 18.21 -22.36 0.12
C ASP A 198 18.76 -23.08 -1.13
N ASN A 199 18.66 -22.46 -2.32
CA ASN A 199 19.15 -23.02 -3.57
C ASN A 199 20.11 -22.04 -4.27
N PRO A 200 21.42 -22.05 -3.92
CA PRO A 200 22.42 -21.22 -4.59
C PRO A 200 22.71 -21.65 -6.05
N THR A 201 22.09 -22.71 -6.57
CA THR A 201 22.41 -23.34 -7.88
C THR A 201 22.02 -22.54 -9.13
N TYR A 202 21.62 -21.26 -8.99
CA TYR A 202 21.52 -20.31 -10.10
C TYR A 202 22.67 -19.28 -10.05
N VAL A 203 23.91 -19.74 -9.81
CA VAL A 203 25.15 -18.99 -10.07
C VAL A 203 25.56 -19.20 -11.52
#